data_AF-A0A6P6F9W8-F1
#
_entry.id   AF-A0A6P6F9W8-F1
#
_cell.length_a   1.000
_cell.length_b   1.000
_cell.length_c   1.000
_cell.angle_alpha   90.00
_cell.angle_beta   90.00
_cell.angle_gamma   90.00
#
_symmetry.space_group_name_H-M   'P 1'
#
loop_
_entity.id
_entity.type
_entity.pdbx_description
1 polymer ?
#
loop_
_entity_poly.entity_id
_entity_poly.type
_entity_poly.pdbx_seq_one_letter_code
_entity_poly.pdbx_strand_id
1 'polypeptide(L)'
;MDLQRNIAARLVDICAYIKCNNSRLRGNHLYCFPKENNPLRKEWISRVGNPALQYYASSTIRRMGICAEHFSPEMFKPNRTQNISRRKMLKMDAVPQPPKDILENKEEKEEDVHERQLVREEGEKGNEEGGKGDEQQCDYQQRQQQQQNAREEEVAKKEEEEKELRVNKPLLNYTRVPFTFCDNEDTMQWVMIEPEMTNYKVQIENSQNKTFCEVKLENECVQLMKENRDLKAQLKYLKQKVKRIKTSRDHFYNKLRKVETVDEFLDRHGCKSNVVRTFIKLQLKGENLSYTTEEQDLAKMIFYNSASVYNKLRISGCHLPAESTIRRWV
;
A
#
# COMPACT_ATOMS: atom_id res chain seq x y z
N MET A 1 -4.59 -6.86 -24.40
CA MET A 1 -4.78 -6.83 -22.92
C MET A 1 -3.88 -5.83 -22.20
N ASP A 2 -2.71 -5.44 -22.74
CA ASP A 2 -1.77 -4.55 -22.02
C ASP A 2 -2.20 -3.09 -21.92
N LEU A 3 -3.02 -2.59 -22.86
CA LEU A 3 -3.49 -1.20 -22.83
C LEU A 3 -4.42 -0.92 -21.63
N GLN A 4 -5.30 -1.87 -21.28
CA GLN A 4 -6.19 -1.75 -20.13
C GLN A 4 -5.44 -1.80 -18.79
N ARG A 5 -4.36 -2.59 -18.70
CA ARG A 5 -3.48 -2.62 -17.51
C ARG A 5 -2.78 -1.28 -17.30
N ASN A 6 -2.34 -0.62 -18.37
CA ASN A 6 -1.70 0.69 -18.28
C ASN A 6 -2.67 1.81 -17.87
N ILE A 7 -3.92 1.76 -18.32
CA ILE A 7 -4.95 2.73 -17.90
C ILE A 7 -5.27 2.54 -16.42
N ALA A 8 -5.49 1.30 -15.97
CA ALA A 8 -5.77 1.00 -14.56
C ALA A 8 -4.60 1.39 -13.63
N ALA A 9 -3.35 1.22 -14.06
CA ALA A 9 -2.18 1.64 -13.30
C ALA A 9 -2.12 3.18 -13.15
N ARG A 10 -2.41 3.93 -14.23
CA ARG A 10 -2.41 5.40 -14.20
C ARG A 10 -3.47 5.98 -13.28
N LEU A 11 -4.62 5.34 -13.15
CA LEU A 11 -5.71 5.80 -12.27
C LEU A 11 -5.36 5.74 -10.77
N VAL A 12 -4.40 4.90 -10.38
CA VAL A 12 -3.99 4.73 -8.98
C VAL A 12 -3.08 5.87 -8.51
N ASP A 13 -2.37 6.52 -9.43
CA ASP A 13 -1.42 7.58 -9.11
C ASP A 13 -1.99 8.99 -9.22
N ILE A 14 -3.24 9.14 -9.67
CA ILE A 14 -3.95 10.41 -9.79
C ILE A 14 -4.92 10.56 -8.62
N CYS A 15 -5.12 11.79 -8.16
CA CYS A 15 -6.10 12.11 -7.14
C CYS A 15 -7.51 11.70 -7.58
N ALA A 16 -8.23 11.00 -6.71
CA ALA A 16 -9.59 10.53 -7.00
C ALA A 16 -10.65 11.65 -6.97
N TYR A 17 -10.29 12.84 -6.48
CA TYR A 17 -11.18 13.99 -6.35
C TYR A 17 -11.62 14.52 -7.72
N ILE A 18 -12.90 14.87 -7.89
CA ILE A 18 -13.41 15.34 -9.18
C ILE A 18 -12.65 16.59 -9.66
N LYS A 19 -12.25 16.61 -10.94
CA LYS A 19 -11.46 17.67 -11.57
C LYS A 19 -10.08 17.94 -10.93
N CYS A 20 -9.55 17.06 -10.08
CA CYS A 20 -8.19 17.22 -9.52
C CYS A 20 -7.13 16.52 -10.37
N ASN A 21 -6.09 17.26 -10.75
CA ASN A 21 -4.96 16.77 -11.55
C ASN A 21 -3.69 16.47 -10.73
N ASN A 22 -3.78 16.50 -9.40
CA ASN A 22 -2.66 16.15 -8.54
C ASN A 22 -2.37 14.65 -8.64
N SER A 23 -1.09 14.31 -8.71
CA SER A 23 -0.64 12.92 -8.82
C SER A 23 0.61 12.66 -7.99
N ARG A 24 0.85 11.39 -7.65
CA ARG A 24 2.10 10.96 -6.98
C ARG A 24 3.33 11.29 -7.80
N LEU A 25 3.22 11.22 -9.13
CA LEU A 25 4.29 11.57 -10.07
C LEU A 25 4.69 13.05 -10.01
N ARG A 26 3.75 13.92 -9.61
CA ARG A 26 4.02 15.35 -9.37
C ARG A 26 4.54 15.64 -7.95
N GLY A 27 4.90 14.60 -7.18
CA GLY A 27 5.39 14.73 -5.81
C GLY A 27 4.29 14.90 -4.75
N ASN A 28 3.01 14.86 -5.15
CA ASN A 28 1.91 15.00 -4.20
C ASN A 28 1.67 13.71 -3.41
N HIS A 29 1.44 13.84 -2.11
CA HIS A 29 1.01 12.71 -1.30
C HIS A 29 -0.49 12.48 -1.46
N LEU A 30 -0.89 11.25 -1.76
CA LEU A 30 -2.29 10.83 -1.85
C LEU A 30 -2.65 9.95 -0.66
N TYR A 31 -3.62 10.38 0.13
CA TYR A 31 -4.20 9.64 1.25
C TYR A 31 -5.18 8.60 0.72
N CYS A 32 -4.87 7.32 0.96
CA CYS A 32 -5.69 6.22 0.47
C CYS A 32 -7.05 6.17 1.17
N PHE A 33 -8.06 5.66 0.46
CA PHE A 33 -9.40 5.45 1.04
C PHE A 33 -9.36 4.48 2.24
N PRO A 34 -10.25 4.65 3.24
CA PRO A 34 -10.41 3.71 4.33
C PRO A 34 -10.74 2.28 3.86
N LYS A 35 -10.56 1.30 4.75
CA LYS A 35 -10.93 -0.11 4.49
C LYS A 35 -12.44 -0.23 4.22
N GLU A 36 -12.83 -1.28 3.53
CA GLU A 36 -14.22 -1.54 3.13
C GLU A 36 -15.23 -1.51 4.28
N ASN A 37 -14.86 -2.09 5.42
CA ASN A 37 -15.73 -2.17 6.59
C ASN A 37 -15.79 -0.85 7.38
N ASN A 38 -15.05 0.20 6.98
CA ASN A 38 -15.05 1.48 7.68
C ASN A 38 -16.16 2.40 7.12
N PRO A 39 -17.06 2.93 7.96
CA PRO A 39 -18.17 3.79 7.52
C PRO A 39 -17.69 5.05 6.78
N LEU A 40 -16.53 5.60 7.15
CA LEU A 40 -15.94 6.78 6.50
C LEU A 40 -15.64 6.56 5.03
N ARG A 41 -15.47 5.31 4.58
CA ARG A 41 -15.26 5.02 3.16
C ARG A 41 -16.44 5.49 2.31
N LYS A 42 -17.67 5.22 2.76
CA LYS A 42 -18.89 5.65 2.05
C LYS A 42 -18.99 7.17 2.01
N GLU A 43 -18.67 7.82 3.12
CA GLU A 43 -18.66 9.28 3.21
C GLU A 43 -17.58 9.93 2.34
N TRP A 44 -16.38 9.34 2.25
CA TRP A 44 -15.34 9.82 1.34
C TRP A 44 -15.80 9.72 -0.12
N ILE A 45 -16.41 8.59 -0.50
CA ILE A 45 -16.90 8.38 -1.87
C ILE A 45 -17.98 9.40 -2.23
N SER A 46 -18.92 9.69 -1.32
CA SER A 46 -19.98 10.68 -1.56
C SER A 46 -19.45 12.11 -1.64
N ARG A 47 -18.52 12.50 -0.76
CA ARG A 47 -17.96 13.86 -0.72
C ARG A 47 -16.95 14.17 -1.82
N VAL A 48 -16.32 13.16 -2.42
CA VAL A 48 -15.33 13.37 -3.51
C VAL A 48 -15.98 13.88 -4.81
N GLY A 49 -17.26 13.60 -5.01
CA GLY A 49 -18.00 14.03 -6.20
C GLY A 49 -17.66 13.28 -7.50
N ASN A 50 -16.82 12.24 -7.45
CA ASN A 50 -16.47 11.42 -8.61
C ASN A 50 -17.41 10.20 -8.71
N PRO A 51 -18.40 10.19 -9.63
CA PRO A 51 -19.40 9.10 -9.71
C PRO A 51 -18.78 7.76 -10.10
N ALA A 52 -17.64 7.76 -10.80
CA ALA A 52 -16.97 6.52 -11.21
C ALA A 52 -16.53 5.66 -10.01
N LEU A 53 -16.32 6.27 -8.83
CA LEU A 53 -15.92 5.57 -7.62
C LEU A 53 -16.94 4.55 -7.12
N GLN A 54 -18.22 4.70 -7.47
CA GLN A 54 -19.25 3.73 -7.07
C GLN A 54 -19.13 2.40 -7.83
N TYR A 55 -18.54 2.42 -9.02
CA TYR A 55 -18.45 1.24 -9.91
C TYR A 55 -17.13 0.49 -9.77
N TYR A 56 -16.12 1.07 -9.10
CA TYR A 56 -14.84 0.39 -8.92
C TYR A 56 -14.88 -0.66 -7.83
N ALA A 57 -14.17 -1.77 -8.05
CA ALA A 57 -13.96 -2.79 -7.03
C ALA A 57 -13.24 -2.21 -5.80
N SER A 58 -13.55 -2.75 -4.61
CA SER A 58 -12.99 -2.29 -3.34
C SER A 58 -11.46 -2.33 -3.26
N SER A 59 -10.85 -3.31 -3.93
CA SER A 59 -9.39 -3.42 -4.05
C SER A 59 -8.77 -2.29 -4.89
N THR A 60 -9.50 -1.74 -5.86
CA THR A 60 -9.06 -0.60 -6.67
C THR A 60 -9.21 0.71 -5.90
N ILE A 61 -10.36 0.93 -5.26
CA ILE A 61 -10.62 2.14 -4.44
C ILE A 61 -9.57 2.29 -3.32
N ARG A 62 -9.19 1.19 -2.67
CA ARG A 62 -8.16 1.18 -1.63
C ARG A 62 -6.77 1.64 -2.12
N ARG A 63 -6.48 1.49 -3.42
CA ARG A 63 -5.21 1.91 -4.01
C ARG A 63 -5.24 3.37 -4.45
N MET A 64 -6.40 3.88 -4.84
CA MET A 64 -6.63 5.29 -5.14
C MET A 64 -6.49 6.14 -3.88
N GLY A 65 -6.28 7.44 -4.05
CA GLY A 65 -6.20 8.36 -2.92
C GLY A 65 -6.55 9.80 -3.25
N ILE A 66 -6.70 10.60 -2.21
CA ILE A 66 -7.07 12.00 -2.27
C ILE A 66 -5.87 12.84 -1.80
N CYS A 67 -5.54 13.93 -2.50
CA CYS A 67 -4.42 14.78 -2.09
C CYS A 67 -4.78 15.65 -0.87
N ALA A 68 -3.76 16.21 -0.21
CA ALA A 68 -3.94 16.98 1.03
C ALA A 68 -4.85 18.22 0.89
N GLU A 69 -4.92 18.81 -0.31
CA GLU A 69 -5.65 20.05 -0.59
C GLU A 69 -7.17 19.92 -0.40
N HIS A 70 -7.71 18.70 -0.43
CA HIS A 70 -9.13 18.45 -0.25
C HIS A 70 -9.52 18.20 1.21
N PHE A 71 -8.61 18.33 2.16
CA PHE A 71 -8.90 18.21 3.59
C PHE A 71 -8.68 19.54 4.28
N SER A 72 -9.53 19.87 5.25
CA SER A 72 -9.28 21.03 6.11
C SER A 72 -7.93 20.85 6.85
N PRO A 73 -7.11 21.91 6.99
CA PRO A 73 -5.85 21.84 7.74
C PRO A 73 -6.01 21.29 9.17
N GLU A 74 -7.16 21.49 9.80
CA GLU A 74 -7.48 21.01 11.14
C GLU A 74 -7.69 19.49 11.21
N MET A 75 -7.96 18.84 10.08
CA MET A 75 -8.13 17.39 9.98
C MET A 75 -6.79 16.66 9.98
N PHE A 76 -5.66 17.37 9.99
CA PHE A 76 -4.35 16.78 10.15
C PHE A 76 -3.94 16.78 11.62
N LYS A 77 -3.28 15.69 12.04
CA LYS A 77 -2.67 15.62 13.37
C LYS A 77 -1.52 16.63 13.43
N PRO A 78 -1.39 17.39 14.54
CA PRO A 78 -0.25 18.28 14.73
C PRO A 78 1.03 17.44 14.70
N ASN A 79 1.99 17.83 13.85
CA ASN A 79 3.22 17.09 13.68
C ASN A 79 4.05 17.23 14.96
N ARG A 80 4.16 16.14 15.76
CA ARG A 80 4.94 16.16 17.02
C ARG A 80 6.43 16.39 16.80
N THR A 81 6.92 16.14 15.59
CA THR A 81 8.31 16.37 15.21
C THR A 81 8.34 17.53 14.23
N GLN A 82 9.17 18.55 14.48
CA GLN A 82 9.36 19.74 13.63
C GLN A 82 9.91 19.43 12.23
N ASN A 83 9.98 18.16 11.84
CA ASN A 83 10.48 17.77 10.54
C ASN A 83 9.38 18.02 9.48
N ILE A 84 9.42 19.21 8.89
CA ILE A 84 8.49 19.70 7.86
C ILE A 84 8.40 18.74 6.66
N SER A 85 9.42 17.92 6.43
CA SER A 85 9.45 16.92 5.35
C SER A 85 8.59 15.68 5.61
N ARG A 86 8.13 15.43 6.85
CA ARG A 86 7.30 14.26 7.15
C ARG A 86 5.85 14.50 6.71
N ARG A 87 5.33 13.53 5.97
CA ARG A 87 3.94 13.47 5.50
C ARG A 87 2.98 13.77 6.66
N LYS A 88 2.14 14.79 6.50
CA LYS A 88 1.08 15.10 7.48
C LYS A 88 0.17 13.90 7.61
N MET A 89 -0.17 13.49 8.83
CA MET A 89 -1.10 12.37 9.05
C MET A 89 -2.51 12.90 9.23
N LEU A 90 -3.50 12.30 8.57
CA LEU A 90 -4.91 12.61 8.81
C LEU A 90 -5.35 12.09 10.20
N LYS A 91 -6.30 12.78 10.82
CA LYS A 91 -7.07 12.27 11.96
C LYS A 91 -7.94 11.08 11.52
N MET A 92 -8.42 10.29 12.47
CA MET A 92 -9.16 9.04 12.16
C MET A 92 -10.53 9.32 11.56
N ASP A 93 -11.11 10.47 11.90
CA ASP A 93 -12.42 11.01 11.50
C ASP A 93 -12.32 12.03 10.37
N ALA A 94 -11.14 12.20 9.76
CA ALA A 94 -10.94 13.16 8.69
C ALA A 94 -11.78 12.80 7.47
N VAL A 95 -12.53 13.79 6.96
CA VAL A 95 -13.34 13.68 5.74
C VAL A 95 -12.94 14.78 4.75
N PRO A 96 -12.95 14.50 3.44
CA PRO A 96 -12.63 15.50 2.43
C PRO A 96 -13.76 16.55 2.33
N GLN A 97 -13.40 17.78 2.00
CA GLN A 97 -14.34 18.86 1.72
C GLN A 97 -15.10 18.57 0.41
N PRO A 98 -16.42 18.80 0.34
CA PRO A 98 -17.19 18.60 -0.89
C PRO A 98 -16.80 19.61 -1.98
N PRO A 99 -16.92 19.26 -3.28
CA PRO A 99 -16.66 20.17 -4.38
C PRO A 99 -17.57 21.39 -4.30
N LYS A 100 -17.00 22.59 -4.50
CA LYS A 100 -17.74 23.86 -4.44
C LYS A 100 -18.91 23.89 -5.42
N ASP A 101 -18.67 23.43 -6.65
CA ASP A 101 -19.65 23.39 -7.75
C ASP A 101 -20.93 22.55 -7.46
N ILE A 102 -20.89 21.65 -6.47
CA ILE A 102 -22.04 20.79 -6.13
C ILE A 102 -23.00 21.49 -5.15
N LEU A 103 -22.51 22.46 -4.36
CA LEU A 103 -23.34 23.14 -3.37
C LEU A 103 -24.31 24.13 -4.01
N GLU A 104 -23.87 24.85 -5.05
CA GLU A 104 -24.69 25.87 -5.75
C GLU A 104 -25.92 25.25 -6.42
N ASN A 105 -25.83 24.01 -6.91
CA ASN A 105 -26.95 23.34 -7.59
C ASN A 105 -28.00 22.71 -6.65
N LYS A 106 -27.73 22.64 -5.34
CA LYS A 106 -28.68 22.07 -4.37
C LYS A 106 -29.64 23.11 -3.81
N GLU A 107 -29.17 24.33 -3.59
CA GLU A 107 -30.00 25.42 -3.05
C GLU A 107 -31.10 25.83 -4.04
N GLU A 108 -30.81 25.87 -5.35
CA GLU A 108 -31.82 26.18 -6.38
C GLU A 108 -32.88 25.07 -6.58
N LYS A 109 -32.61 23.83 -6.15
CA LYS A 109 -33.55 22.72 -6.31
C LYS A 109 -34.48 22.50 -5.12
N GLU A 110 -34.15 23.03 -3.94
CA GLU A 110 -35.04 22.96 -2.78
C GLU A 110 -36.16 24.02 -2.83
N GLU A 111 -35.95 25.15 -3.52
CA GLU A 111 -37.01 26.15 -3.74
C GLU A 111 -38.09 25.70 -4.76
N ASP A 112 -37.73 25.00 -5.85
CA ASP A 112 -38.71 24.52 -6.87
C ASP A 112 -39.50 23.26 -6.40
N VAL A 113 -39.04 22.55 -5.38
CA VAL A 113 -39.78 21.39 -4.81
C VAL A 113 -40.89 21.84 -3.86
N HIS A 114 -40.72 22.97 -3.17
CA HIS A 114 -41.78 23.48 -2.28
C HIS A 114 -42.96 24.07 -3.06
N GLU A 115 -42.73 24.62 -4.25
CA GLU A 115 -43.77 25.18 -5.13
C GLU A 115 -44.56 24.10 -5.89
N ARG A 116 -43.96 22.94 -6.16
CA ARG A 116 -44.64 21.81 -6.82
C ARG A 116 -45.46 20.91 -5.89
N GLN A 117 -45.33 21.09 -4.57
CA GLN A 117 -46.09 20.31 -3.58
C GLN A 117 -47.50 20.88 -3.30
N LEU A 118 -47.85 22.03 -3.88
CA LEU A 118 -49.20 22.64 -3.80
C LEU A 118 -50.09 22.37 -5.02
N VAL A 119 -49.63 21.65 -6.05
CA VAL A 119 -50.38 21.45 -7.31
C VAL A 119 -50.78 19.98 -7.53
N ARG A 120 -50.64 19.11 -6.53
CA ARG A 120 -50.87 17.67 -6.69
C ARG A 120 -51.87 17.08 -5.69
N GLU A 121 -53.05 17.71 -5.58
CA GLU A 121 -54.24 17.11 -4.93
C GLU A 121 -55.41 16.81 -5.87
N GLU A 122 -55.31 17.06 -7.19
CA GLU A 122 -56.37 16.70 -8.12
C GLU A 122 -55.85 15.79 -9.23
N GLY A 123 -56.01 14.48 -9.06
CA GLY A 123 -55.67 13.52 -10.11
C GLY A 123 -55.60 12.05 -9.73
N GLU A 124 -56.38 11.59 -8.75
CA GLU A 124 -56.59 10.15 -8.55
C GLU A 124 -57.86 9.71 -9.28
N LYS A 125 -57.69 9.02 -10.42
CA LYS A 125 -58.64 8.01 -10.93
C LYS A 125 -58.00 7.19 -12.06
N GLY A 126 -57.92 5.88 -11.82
CA GLY A 126 -57.92 4.86 -12.87
C GLY A 126 -56.55 4.29 -13.25
N ASN A 127 -56.17 3.18 -12.62
CA ASN A 127 -55.88 1.92 -13.32
C ASN A 127 -55.43 0.86 -12.31
N GLU A 128 -56.39 0.06 -11.84
CA GLU A 128 -56.14 -1.28 -11.34
C GLU A 128 -56.08 -2.21 -12.55
N GLU A 129 -54.91 -2.81 -12.82
CA GLU A 129 -54.78 -4.15 -13.41
C GLU A 129 -53.28 -4.47 -13.55
N GLY A 130 -52.82 -5.53 -12.87
CA GLY A 130 -51.45 -6.05 -13.04
C GLY A 130 -50.83 -6.72 -11.83
N GLY A 131 -51.60 -7.48 -11.06
CA GLY A 131 -51.06 -8.33 -10.00
C GLY A 131 -50.28 -9.53 -10.56
N LYS A 132 -49.04 -9.71 -10.08
CA LYS A 132 -48.25 -10.95 -9.87
C LYS A 132 -46.76 -10.62 -9.95
N GLY A 133 -46.19 -10.08 -8.86
CA GLY A 133 -44.75 -9.81 -8.76
C GLY A 133 -44.21 -9.70 -7.33
N ASP A 134 -45.05 -9.40 -6.34
CA ASP A 134 -44.58 -8.92 -5.03
C ASP A 134 -44.18 -9.99 -4.01
N GLU A 135 -44.54 -11.26 -4.21
CA GLU A 135 -44.18 -12.33 -3.25
C GLU A 135 -42.68 -12.70 -3.31
N GLN A 136 -42.03 -12.59 -4.46
CA GLN A 136 -40.59 -12.92 -4.56
C GLN A 136 -39.67 -11.87 -3.94
N GLN A 137 -40.13 -10.62 -3.80
CA GLN A 137 -39.31 -9.54 -3.26
C GLN A 137 -39.26 -9.56 -1.72
N CYS A 138 -40.35 -9.99 -1.06
CA CYS A 138 -40.41 -10.13 0.39
C CYS A 138 -39.48 -11.26 0.90
N ASP A 139 -39.45 -12.40 0.22
CA ASP A 139 -38.62 -13.56 0.56
C ASP A 139 -37.11 -13.31 0.44
N TYR A 140 -36.70 -12.40 -0.45
CA TYR A 140 -35.29 -12.04 -0.60
C TYR A 140 -34.82 -11.14 0.55
N GLN A 141 -35.66 -10.19 0.95
CA GLN A 141 -35.35 -9.26 2.03
C GLN A 141 -35.29 -9.97 3.39
N GLN A 142 -36.19 -10.93 3.63
CA GLN A 142 -36.19 -11.73 4.84
C GLN A 142 -34.94 -12.63 4.98
N ARG A 143 -34.45 -13.20 3.87
CA ARG A 143 -33.20 -13.98 3.86
C ARG A 143 -31.96 -13.15 4.16
N GLN A 144 -31.90 -11.91 3.67
CA GLN A 144 -30.77 -11.03 3.98
C GLN A 144 -30.72 -10.66 5.47
N GLN A 145 -31.89 -10.43 6.08
CA GLN A 145 -31.97 -10.09 7.49
C GLN A 145 -31.58 -11.28 8.39
N GLN A 146 -31.98 -12.51 8.04
CA GLN A 146 -31.53 -13.71 8.76
C GLN A 146 -30.01 -13.91 8.69
N GLN A 147 -29.38 -13.63 7.55
CA GLN A 147 -27.91 -13.73 7.40
C GLN A 147 -27.15 -12.67 8.20
N GLN A 148 -27.73 -11.47 8.36
CA GLN A 148 -27.15 -10.43 9.20
C GLN A 148 -27.19 -10.82 10.67
N ASN A 149 -28.35 -11.28 11.16
CA ASN A 149 -28.51 -11.71 12.55
C ASN A 149 -27.55 -12.87 12.91
N ALA A 150 -27.38 -13.84 12.02
CA ALA A 150 -26.45 -14.96 12.24
C ALA A 150 -24.98 -14.51 12.35
N ARG A 151 -24.57 -13.49 11.58
CA ARG A 151 -23.22 -12.94 11.66
C ARG A 151 -22.98 -12.14 12.93
N GLU A 152 -23.98 -11.39 13.37
CA GLU A 152 -23.91 -10.63 14.63
C GLU A 152 -23.80 -11.57 15.84
N GLU A 153 -24.53 -12.69 15.84
CA GLU A 153 -24.44 -13.70 16.89
C GLU A 153 -23.06 -14.38 16.95
N GLU A 154 -22.44 -14.66 15.80
CA GLU A 154 -21.09 -15.24 15.73
C GLU A 154 -20.01 -14.27 16.26
N VAL A 155 -20.17 -12.96 16.01
CA VAL A 155 -19.27 -11.93 16.54
C VAL A 155 -19.42 -11.80 18.06
N ALA A 156 -20.65 -11.81 18.58
CA ALA A 156 -20.91 -11.75 20.01
C ALA A 156 -20.28 -12.94 20.77
N LYS A 157 -20.39 -14.16 20.22
CA LYS A 157 -19.76 -15.36 20.80
C LYS A 157 -18.24 -15.26 20.86
N LYS A 158 -17.58 -14.73 19.82
CA LYS A 158 -16.12 -14.55 19.79
C LYS A 158 -15.64 -13.49 20.78
N GLU A 159 -16.40 -12.42 21.00
CA GLU A 159 -16.06 -11.41 22.00
C GLU A 159 -16.20 -11.94 23.44
N GLU A 160 -17.15 -12.85 23.68
CA GLU A 160 -17.32 -13.48 24.99
C GLU A 160 -16.18 -14.48 25.28
N GLU A 161 -15.78 -15.30 24.30
CA GLU A 161 -14.61 -16.18 24.40
C GLU A 161 -13.30 -15.39 24.64
N GLU A 162 -13.11 -14.24 24.00
CA GLU A 162 -11.92 -13.40 24.23
C GLU A 162 -11.90 -12.80 25.65
N LYS A 163 -13.08 -12.46 26.20
CA LYS A 163 -13.20 -11.94 27.58
C LYS A 163 -12.84 -13.00 28.62
N GLU A 164 -13.28 -14.25 28.46
CA GLU A 164 -12.90 -15.35 29.35
C GLU A 164 -11.38 -15.61 29.32
N LEU A 165 -10.75 -15.53 28.14
CA LEU A 165 -9.31 -15.72 27.97
C LEU A 165 -8.44 -14.65 28.65
N ARG A 166 -8.98 -13.47 28.97
CA ARG A 166 -8.25 -12.41 29.67
C ARG A 166 -8.24 -12.57 31.18
N VAL A 167 -9.21 -13.26 31.78
CA VAL A 167 -9.33 -13.39 33.24
C VAL A 167 -8.34 -14.40 33.81
N ASN A 168 -7.87 -15.37 33.01
CA ASN A 168 -7.03 -16.48 33.46
C ASN A 168 -5.59 -16.47 32.93
N LYS A 169 -4.96 -15.30 32.78
CA LYS A 169 -3.52 -15.26 32.48
C LYS A 169 -2.69 -15.33 33.78
N PRO A 170 -1.90 -16.40 34.01
CA PRO A 170 -0.97 -16.43 35.12
C PRO A 170 0.06 -15.30 34.96
N LEU A 171 0.23 -14.51 36.01
CA LEU A 171 1.32 -13.54 36.12
C LEU A 171 2.64 -14.29 36.27
N LEU A 172 3.30 -14.55 35.14
CA LEU A 172 4.68 -15.03 35.11
C LEU A 172 5.63 -13.88 35.45
N ASN A 173 6.12 -13.87 36.69
CA ASN A 173 7.21 -13.00 37.13
C ASN A 173 8.53 -13.50 36.52
N TYR A 174 8.89 -12.99 35.34
CA TYR A 174 10.22 -13.19 34.79
C TYR A 174 11.21 -12.27 35.49
N THR A 175 12.07 -12.83 36.35
CA THR A 175 13.24 -12.13 36.88
C THR A 175 14.16 -11.77 35.72
N ARG A 176 14.18 -10.50 35.35
CA ARG A 176 14.89 -10.00 34.18
C ARG A 176 16.39 -9.98 34.47
N VAL A 177 17.11 -11.03 34.05
CA VAL A 177 18.57 -11.05 34.14
C VAL A 177 19.14 -10.04 33.11
N PRO A 178 20.11 -9.19 33.49
CA PRO A 178 20.69 -8.21 32.56
C PRO A 178 21.38 -8.93 31.40
N PHE A 179 20.91 -8.69 30.17
CA PHE A 179 21.58 -9.13 28.96
C PHE A 179 22.73 -8.16 28.65
N THR A 180 23.96 -8.63 28.72
CA THR A 180 25.12 -7.91 28.16
C THR A 180 25.31 -8.36 26.72
N PHE A 181 25.11 -7.44 25.77
CA PHE A 181 25.45 -7.65 24.37
C PHE A 181 26.96 -7.45 24.20
N CYS A 182 27.65 -8.43 23.62
CA CYS A 182 29.02 -8.27 23.13
C CYS A 182 28.98 -8.06 21.62
N ASP A 183 29.64 -7.02 21.13
CA ASP A 183 29.60 -6.56 19.72
C ASP A 183 30.41 -7.42 18.73
N ASN A 184 30.74 -8.68 19.06
CA ASN A 184 31.41 -9.58 18.13
C ASN A 184 30.35 -10.39 17.35
N GLU A 185 30.03 -9.93 16.14
CA GLU A 185 28.88 -10.37 15.31
C GLU A 185 28.89 -11.83 14.80
N ASP A 186 29.94 -12.63 14.98
CA ASP A 186 30.04 -13.94 14.30
C ASP A 186 30.00 -15.18 15.20
N THR A 187 29.72 -15.03 16.49
CA THR A 187 29.53 -16.19 17.38
C THR A 187 28.46 -15.89 18.42
N MET A 188 27.20 -15.88 17.98
CA MET A 188 26.07 -15.97 18.89
C MET A 188 26.06 -17.39 19.48
N GLN A 189 26.91 -17.64 20.49
CA GLN A 189 26.83 -18.83 21.31
C GLN A 189 25.48 -18.75 22.03
N TRP A 190 24.54 -19.58 21.61
CA TRP A 190 23.37 -19.89 22.40
C TRP A 190 23.87 -20.55 23.67
N VAL A 191 24.13 -19.76 24.72
CA VAL A 191 24.28 -20.29 26.07
C VAL A 191 22.92 -20.91 26.36
N MET A 192 22.83 -22.23 26.22
CA MET A 192 21.69 -22.95 26.74
C MET A 192 21.70 -22.68 28.23
N ILE A 193 20.79 -21.80 28.67
CA ILE A 193 20.39 -21.76 30.07
C ILE A 193 19.63 -23.06 30.25
N GLU A 194 20.37 -24.16 30.44
CA GLU A 194 19.80 -25.37 30.97
C GLU A 194 19.34 -24.99 32.38
N PRO A 195 18.02 -24.96 32.66
CA PRO A 195 17.58 -24.74 34.02
C PRO A 195 18.27 -25.81 34.88
N GLU A 196 18.90 -25.41 35.99
CA GLU A 196 19.39 -26.35 36.98
C GLU A 196 18.19 -27.17 37.46
N MET A 197 18.00 -28.32 36.83
CA MET A 197 17.02 -29.32 37.21
C MET A 197 17.57 -29.94 38.49
N THR A 198 17.41 -29.22 39.60
CA THR A 198 17.62 -29.77 40.94
C THR A 198 16.94 -31.12 40.97
N ASN A 199 17.74 -32.13 41.29
CA ASN A 199 17.48 -33.56 41.16
C ASN A 199 16.37 -34.01 42.13
N TYR A 200 15.16 -33.48 41.96
CA TYR A 200 14.00 -33.97 42.65
C TYR A 200 13.64 -35.29 42.00
N LYS A 201 13.95 -36.39 42.70
CA LYS A 201 13.34 -37.70 42.46
C LYS A 201 11.83 -37.56 42.68
N VAL A 202 11.13 -37.02 41.69
CA VAL A 202 9.68 -37.09 41.61
C VAL A 202 9.40 -38.58 41.45
N GLN A 203 8.92 -39.21 42.53
CA GLN A 203 8.33 -40.53 42.45
C GLN A 203 7.15 -40.40 41.48
N ILE A 204 7.33 -40.96 40.29
CA ILE A 204 6.26 -41.10 39.30
C ILE A 204 5.33 -42.17 39.87
N GLU A 205 4.46 -41.76 40.79
CA GLU A 205 3.29 -42.56 41.12
C GLU A 205 2.45 -42.64 39.84
N ASN A 206 2.09 -43.87 39.46
CA ASN A 206 1.21 -44.21 38.34
C ASN A 206 -0.21 -43.65 38.59
N SER A 207 -0.35 -42.32 38.62
CA SER A 207 -1.64 -41.65 38.68
C SER A 207 -2.29 -41.81 37.31
N GLN A 208 -3.15 -42.82 37.19
CA GLN A 208 -3.91 -43.13 35.98
C GLN A 208 -4.98 -42.07 35.65
N ASN A 209 -5.07 -40.99 36.45
CA ASN A 209 -6.09 -39.96 36.30
C ASN A 209 -5.44 -38.62 35.96
N LYS A 210 -4.90 -38.49 34.74
CA LYS A 210 -4.56 -37.18 34.19
C LYS A 210 -5.82 -36.33 34.19
N THR A 211 -5.71 -35.11 34.70
CA THR A 211 -6.83 -34.17 34.65
C THR A 211 -7.09 -33.74 33.21
N PHE A 212 -8.33 -33.38 32.89
CA PHE A 212 -8.70 -32.89 31.57
C PHE A 212 -7.81 -31.71 31.11
N CYS A 213 -7.42 -30.84 32.05
CA CYS A 213 -6.51 -29.72 31.81
C CYS A 213 -5.12 -30.17 31.36
N GLU A 214 -4.57 -31.23 31.95
CA GLU A 214 -3.25 -31.78 31.57
C GLU A 214 -3.28 -32.36 30.15
N VAL A 215 -4.34 -33.11 29.80
CA VAL A 215 -4.51 -33.64 28.44
C VAL A 215 -4.64 -32.52 27.42
N LYS A 216 -5.37 -31.43 27.75
CA LYS A 216 -5.47 -30.25 26.88
C LYS A 216 -4.11 -29.59 26.65
N LEU A 217 -3.33 -29.39 27.71
CA LEU A 217 -1.98 -28.83 27.62
C LEU A 217 -1.02 -29.73 26.83
N GLU A 218 -1.11 -31.04 26.99
CA GLU A 218 -0.30 -31.99 26.20
C GLU A 218 -0.63 -31.90 24.72
N ASN A 219 -1.91 -31.80 24.35
CA ASN A 219 -2.35 -31.63 22.97
C ASN A 219 -1.86 -30.31 22.37
N GLU A 220 -1.96 -29.21 23.11
CA GLU A 220 -1.44 -27.89 22.69
C GLU A 220 0.09 -27.94 22.49
N CYS A 221 0.83 -28.59 23.40
CA CYS A 221 2.27 -28.80 23.25
C CYS A 221 2.62 -29.60 21.99
N VAL A 222 1.89 -30.69 21.71
CA VAL A 222 2.09 -31.49 20.48
C VAL A 222 1.81 -30.65 19.23
N GLN A 223 0.76 -29.83 19.24
CA GLN A 223 0.42 -28.94 18.14
C GLN A 223 1.53 -27.88 17.93
N LEU A 224 1.96 -27.20 18.98
CA LEU A 224 3.04 -26.21 18.90
C LEU A 224 4.37 -26.83 18.42
N MET A 225 4.67 -28.07 18.82
CA MET A 225 5.83 -28.80 18.34
C MET A 225 5.74 -29.18 16.86
N LYS A 226 4.53 -29.39 16.34
CA LYS A 226 4.29 -29.60 14.91
C LYS A 226 4.45 -28.28 14.13
N GLU A 227 3.81 -27.20 14.59
CA GLU A 227 3.90 -25.88 13.97
C GLU A 227 5.35 -25.37 13.94
N ASN A 228 6.12 -25.55 15.02
CA ASN A 228 7.54 -25.19 15.05
C ASN A 228 8.37 -26.00 14.04
N ARG A 229 8.06 -27.28 13.82
CA ARG A 229 8.73 -28.09 12.79
C ARG A 229 8.40 -27.57 11.40
N ASP A 230 7.15 -27.24 11.13
CA ASP A 230 6.70 -26.70 9.84
C ASP A 230 7.32 -25.33 9.55
N LEU A 231 7.37 -24.43 10.54
CA LEU A 231 8.02 -23.13 10.42
C LEU A 231 9.53 -23.25 10.15
N LYS A 232 10.21 -24.18 10.83
CA LYS A 232 11.64 -24.48 10.55
C LYS A 232 11.84 -24.97 9.11
N ALA A 233 10.94 -25.81 8.61
CA ALA A 233 10.99 -26.27 7.22
C ALA A 233 10.77 -25.13 6.22
N GLN A 234 9.80 -24.24 6.47
CA GLN A 234 9.54 -23.06 5.65
C GLN A 234 10.74 -22.10 5.64
N LEU A 235 11.35 -21.83 6.80
CA LEU A 235 12.55 -21.00 6.89
C LEU A 235 13.72 -21.60 6.09
N LYS A 236 13.92 -22.92 6.17
CA LYS A 236 14.95 -23.62 5.38
C LYS A 236 14.69 -23.47 3.88
N TYR A 237 13.44 -23.62 3.44
CA TYR A 237 13.04 -23.42 2.05
C TYR A 237 13.30 -21.98 1.57
N LEU A 238 12.89 -20.97 2.34
CA LEU A 238 13.10 -19.57 1.99
C LEU A 238 14.59 -19.22 1.92
N LYS A 239 15.41 -19.68 2.88
CA LYS A 239 16.88 -19.51 2.84
C LYS A 239 17.48 -20.11 1.56
N GLN A 240 17.04 -21.30 1.15
CA GLN A 240 17.49 -21.91 -0.11
C GLN A 240 17.04 -21.11 -1.33
N LYS A 241 15.80 -20.61 -1.35
CA LYS A 241 15.28 -19.77 -2.44
C LYS A 241 16.08 -18.48 -2.59
N VAL A 242 16.38 -17.80 -1.49
CA VAL A 242 17.24 -16.60 -1.48
C VAL A 242 18.63 -16.92 -2.01
N LYS A 243 19.23 -18.06 -1.59
CA LYS A 243 20.54 -18.50 -2.10
C LYS A 243 20.52 -18.70 -3.62
N ARG A 244 19.49 -19.34 -4.18
CA ARG A 244 19.33 -19.53 -5.63
C ARG A 244 19.21 -18.21 -6.39
N ILE A 245 18.43 -17.27 -5.85
CA ILE A 245 18.29 -15.93 -6.44
C ILE A 245 19.65 -15.22 -6.44
N LYS A 246 20.39 -15.27 -5.33
CA LYS A 246 21.73 -14.66 -5.23
C LYS A 246 22.68 -15.26 -6.27
N THR A 247 22.78 -16.60 -6.36
CA THR A 247 23.66 -17.25 -7.34
C THR A 247 23.28 -16.93 -8.78
N SER A 248 21.99 -16.89 -9.09
CA SER A 248 21.50 -16.52 -10.44
C SER A 248 21.87 -15.07 -10.76
N ARG A 249 21.62 -14.15 -9.83
CA ARG A 249 21.97 -12.74 -9.96
C ARG A 249 23.47 -12.55 -10.16
N ASP A 250 24.30 -13.22 -9.37
CA ASP A 250 25.76 -13.13 -9.46
C ASP A 250 26.26 -13.72 -10.80
N HIS A 251 25.63 -14.79 -11.30
CA HIS A 251 25.88 -15.30 -12.65
C HIS A 251 25.57 -14.24 -13.73
N PHE A 252 24.43 -13.57 -13.64
CA PHE A 252 24.08 -12.48 -14.57
C PHE A 252 25.05 -11.30 -14.47
N TYR A 253 25.44 -10.89 -13.27
CA TYR A 253 26.45 -9.84 -13.09
C TYR A 253 27.80 -10.23 -13.67
N ASN A 254 28.24 -11.48 -13.49
CA ASN A 254 29.48 -11.96 -14.09
C ASN A 254 29.39 -12.03 -15.61
N LYS A 255 28.22 -12.37 -16.17
CA LYS A 255 27.98 -12.31 -17.61
C LYS A 255 28.00 -10.86 -18.12
N LEU A 256 27.39 -9.94 -17.38
CA LEU A 256 27.40 -8.50 -17.66
C LEU A 256 28.80 -7.88 -17.52
N ARG A 257 29.63 -8.36 -16.60
CA ARG A 257 31.05 -7.95 -16.49
C ARG A 257 31.88 -8.39 -17.69
N LYS A 258 31.48 -9.46 -18.37
CA LYS A 258 32.06 -9.90 -19.64
C LYS A 258 31.41 -9.24 -20.85
N VAL A 259 30.40 -8.38 -20.65
CA VAL A 259 29.85 -7.60 -21.76
C VAL A 259 30.88 -6.55 -22.12
N GLU A 260 31.21 -6.60 -23.40
CA GLU A 260 31.94 -5.62 -24.19
C GLU A 260 31.71 -4.19 -23.70
N THR A 261 32.80 -3.44 -23.54
CA THR A 261 32.72 -2.04 -23.13
C THR A 261 31.87 -1.25 -24.14
N VAL A 262 31.26 -0.14 -23.71
CA VAL A 262 30.48 0.72 -24.62
C VAL A 262 31.32 1.12 -25.83
N ASP A 263 32.63 1.35 -25.64
CA ASP A 263 33.55 1.69 -26.73
C ASP A 263 33.73 0.55 -27.72
N GLU A 264 33.98 -0.66 -27.25
CA GLU A 264 34.12 -1.85 -28.12
C GLU A 264 32.81 -2.12 -28.89
N PHE A 265 31.64 -1.95 -28.25
CA PHE A 265 30.34 -2.05 -28.93
C PHE A 265 30.21 -1.00 -30.05
N LEU A 266 30.58 0.24 -29.77
CA LEU A 266 30.54 1.33 -30.75
C LEU A 266 31.53 1.09 -31.90
N ASP A 267 32.69 0.52 -31.60
CA ASP A 267 33.71 0.17 -32.60
C ASP A 267 33.22 -0.95 -33.53
N ARG A 268 32.59 -2.00 -32.98
CA ARG A 268 31.99 -3.09 -33.76
C ARG A 268 30.93 -2.58 -34.73
N HIS A 269 30.16 -1.58 -34.34
CA HIS A 269 29.12 -0.97 -35.17
C HIS A 269 29.64 0.15 -36.09
N GLY A 270 30.96 0.38 -36.14
CA GLY A 270 31.56 1.37 -37.03
C GLY A 270 31.22 2.82 -36.66
N CYS A 271 30.87 3.09 -35.40
CA CYS A 271 30.54 4.43 -34.94
C CYS A 271 31.81 5.27 -34.75
N LYS A 272 32.29 5.88 -35.85
CA LYS A 272 33.53 6.69 -35.88
C LYS A 272 33.34 8.14 -35.42
N SER A 273 32.10 8.65 -35.39
CA SER A 273 31.85 10.06 -35.02
C SER A 273 31.96 10.25 -33.51
N ASN A 274 32.94 11.05 -33.08
CA ASN A 274 33.15 11.37 -31.66
C ASN A 274 31.89 11.97 -31.02
N VAL A 275 31.19 12.86 -31.72
CA VAL A 275 29.94 13.48 -31.23
C VAL A 275 28.88 12.42 -30.93
N VAL A 276 28.70 11.45 -31.83
CA VAL A 276 27.71 10.37 -31.65
C VAL A 276 28.13 9.45 -30.52
N ARG A 277 29.42 9.10 -30.42
CA ARG A 277 29.95 8.27 -29.33
C ARG A 277 29.73 8.93 -27.97
N THR A 278 30.08 10.21 -27.84
CA THR A 278 29.87 10.99 -26.62
C THR A 278 28.39 11.09 -26.29
N PHE A 279 27.53 11.28 -27.29
CA PHE A 279 26.09 11.32 -27.08
C PHE A 279 25.56 9.97 -26.53
N ILE A 280 26.00 8.84 -27.10
CA ILE A 280 25.60 7.51 -26.64
C ILE A 280 26.12 7.23 -25.23
N LYS A 281 27.38 7.56 -24.94
CA LYS A 281 27.97 7.45 -23.59
C LYS A 281 27.16 8.25 -22.56
N LEU A 282 26.77 9.48 -22.92
CA LEU A 282 25.92 10.33 -22.10
C LEU A 282 24.55 9.69 -21.81
N GLN A 283 23.94 9.02 -22.79
CA GLN A 283 22.65 8.34 -22.60
C GLN A 283 22.76 7.08 -21.72
N LEU A 284 23.87 6.37 -21.76
CA LEU A 284 24.09 5.14 -20.99
C LEU A 284 24.63 5.39 -19.57
N LYS A 285 24.80 6.65 -19.21
CA LYS A 285 25.41 7.06 -17.95
C LYS A 285 24.48 6.87 -16.76
N GLY A 286 25.02 6.32 -15.67
CA GLY A 286 24.31 6.21 -14.39
C GLY A 286 24.17 7.54 -13.65
N GLU A 287 23.14 7.66 -12.81
CA GLU A 287 22.73 8.90 -12.12
C GLU A 287 23.83 9.54 -11.24
N ASN A 288 24.80 8.75 -10.76
CA ASN A 288 25.83 9.19 -9.81
C ASN A 288 27.21 9.47 -10.42
N LEU A 289 27.36 9.39 -11.75
CA LEU A 289 28.66 9.59 -12.40
C LEU A 289 28.88 11.06 -12.78
N SER A 290 30.09 11.60 -12.55
CA SER A 290 30.47 12.96 -12.94
C SER A 290 30.60 13.09 -14.46
N TYR A 291 30.23 14.25 -15.03
CA TYR A 291 30.32 14.53 -16.47
C TYR A 291 31.75 14.68 -16.95
N THR A 292 32.12 13.92 -17.98
CA THR A 292 33.41 14.10 -18.66
C THR A 292 33.42 15.44 -19.39
N THR A 293 34.59 15.98 -19.68
CA THR A 293 34.72 17.24 -20.43
C THR A 293 34.02 17.17 -21.79
N GLU A 294 34.18 16.06 -22.51
CA GLU A 294 33.52 15.81 -23.79
C GLU A 294 31.99 15.83 -23.68
N GLU A 295 31.44 15.20 -22.65
CA GLU A 295 30.01 15.20 -22.35
C GLU A 295 29.49 16.60 -22.02
N GLN A 296 30.26 17.36 -21.22
CA GLN A 296 29.93 18.74 -20.88
C GLN A 296 29.93 19.62 -22.13
N ASP A 297 30.94 19.48 -22.98
CA ASP A 297 31.09 20.28 -24.19
C ASP A 297 30.00 19.95 -25.22
N LEU A 298 29.65 18.68 -25.38
CA LEU A 298 28.51 18.27 -26.20
C LEU A 298 27.19 18.86 -25.66
N ALA A 299 26.95 18.79 -24.35
CA ALA A 299 25.76 19.34 -23.74
C ALA A 299 25.68 20.87 -23.90
N LYS A 300 26.79 21.58 -23.68
CA LYS A 300 26.92 23.02 -23.94
C LYS A 300 26.63 23.34 -25.41
N MET A 301 27.23 22.60 -26.34
CA MET A 301 27.05 22.81 -27.78
C MET A 301 25.57 22.69 -28.19
N ILE A 302 24.86 21.65 -27.74
CA ILE A 302 23.43 21.47 -28.05
C ILE A 302 22.60 22.62 -27.45
N PHE A 303 22.88 22.99 -26.19
CA PHE A 303 22.16 24.06 -25.49
C PHE A 303 22.36 25.44 -26.13
N TYR A 304 23.59 25.78 -26.49
CA TYR A 304 23.91 27.07 -27.12
C TYR A 304 23.45 27.17 -28.56
N ASN A 305 23.38 26.04 -29.29
CA ASN A 305 22.80 26.03 -30.62
C ASN A 305 21.27 26.28 -30.53
N SER A 306 20.57 25.58 -29.62
CA SER A 306 19.16 25.86 -29.36
C SER A 306 18.69 25.32 -28.00
N ALA A 307 18.50 26.21 -27.03
CA ALA A 307 17.97 25.87 -25.71
C ALA A 307 16.57 25.20 -25.81
N SER A 308 15.77 25.60 -26.80
CA SER A 308 14.45 25.01 -27.04
C SER A 308 14.53 23.54 -27.47
N VAL A 309 15.48 23.20 -28.35
CA VAL A 309 15.73 21.82 -28.78
C VAL A 309 16.29 20.99 -27.63
N TYR A 310 17.20 21.58 -26.84
CA TYR A 310 17.76 20.93 -25.66
C TYR A 310 16.66 20.50 -24.67
N ASN A 311 15.72 21.40 -24.37
CA ASN A 311 14.59 21.08 -23.48
C ASN A 311 13.65 20.04 -24.09
N LYS A 312 13.37 20.10 -25.39
CA LYS A 312 12.58 19.06 -26.06
C LYS A 312 13.23 17.69 -25.94
N LEU A 313 14.54 17.58 -26.15
CA LEU A 313 15.27 16.32 -25.99
C LEU A 313 15.17 15.77 -24.56
N ARG A 314 15.31 16.63 -23.54
CA ARG A 314 15.13 16.22 -22.13
C ARG A 314 13.71 15.73 -21.84
N ILE A 315 12.69 16.45 -22.31
CA ILE A 315 11.29 16.04 -22.14
C ILE A 315 11.01 14.71 -22.85
N SER A 316 11.65 14.46 -24.00
CA SER A 316 11.60 13.19 -24.72
C SER A 316 12.35 12.04 -24.03
N GLY A 317 12.98 12.29 -22.87
CA GLY A 317 13.64 11.26 -22.07
C GLY A 317 15.14 11.10 -22.34
N CYS A 318 15.77 11.99 -23.11
CA CYS A 318 17.22 11.98 -23.24
C CYS A 318 17.88 12.35 -21.91
N HIS A 319 18.85 11.56 -21.46
CA HIS A 319 19.63 11.81 -20.26
C HIS A 319 20.62 12.95 -20.53
N LEU A 320 20.17 14.18 -20.32
CA LEU A 320 20.96 15.39 -20.47
C LEU A 320 20.97 16.18 -19.14
N PRO A 321 22.08 16.88 -18.82
CA PRO A 321 22.19 17.73 -17.62
C PRO A 321 21.03 18.71 -17.44
N ALA A 322 20.79 19.17 -16.20
CA ALA A 322 19.89 20.28 -15.98
C ALA A 322 20.45 21.57 -16.59
N GLU A 323 19.58 22.49 -17.03
CA GLU A 323 20.03 23.79 -17.56
C GLU A 323 20.86 24.57 -16.55
N SER A 324 20.49 24.51 -15.27
CA SER A 324 21.26 25.11 -14.17
C SER A 324 22.67 24.54 -14.08
N THR A 325 22.84 23.27 -14.42
CA THR A 325 24.14 22.59 -14.44
C THR A 325 24.97 23.10 -15.63
N ILE A 326 24.38 23.22 -16.81
CA ILE A 326 25.06 23.79 -17.99
C ILE A 326 25.52 25.22 -17.72
N ARG A 327 24.65 26.07 -17.17
CA ARG A 327 24.96 27.47 -16.84
C ARG A 327 26.10 27.62 -15.85
N ARG A 328 26.36 26.60 -15.01
CA ARG A 328 27.48 26.59 -14.05
C ARG A 328 28.81 26.19 -14.71
N TRP A 329 28.77 25.48 -15.83
CA TRP A 329 29.96 25.04 -16.56
C TRP A 329 30.51 26.09 -17.52
N VAL A 330 29.81 27.22 -17.65
CA VAL A 330 30.15 28.39 -18.46
C VAL A 330 30.65 29.44 -17.49
#